data_AF-A0A7J6UZB7-F1
#
_entry.id   AF-A0A7J6UZB7-F1
#
_cell.length_a   1.000
_cell.length_b   1.000
_cell.length_c   1.000
_cell.angle_alpha   90.00
_cell.angle_beta   90.00
_cell.angle_gamma   90.00
#
_symmetry.space_group_name_H-M   'P 1'
#
loop_
_entity.id
_entity.type
_entity.pdbx_description
1 polymer ?
#
loop_
_entity_poly.entity_id
_entity_poly.type
_entity_poly.pdbx_seq_one_letter_code
_entity_poly.pdbx_strand_id
1 'polypeptide(L)'
;MAKDIKGKKDAYLFIKISGNDYMYSAVIECYETLRDILYGLLDDDGDKAIVRQICLEVEASIEQKRFLNDFQMWKLPQLTNKLEKLLSLLKSDYDDIENYKAQIINVLQDIMEVITQDVMTNGHIILQNSHQHMQDNQNEERFQKLNLDLTKNRAWMEKLVRLHLLLTVKESAINVPMNLDARRRITFFTNSLFMNMPSAPKVRNMLSFRGQTLFRTVRGMMYYKQALELQCFLDMAEDR
;
A
#
# COMPACT_ATOMS: atom_id res chain seq x y z
N MET A 1 -0.50 -0.68 -13.82
CA MET A 1 -1.81 -0.18 -13.33
C MET A 1 -2.04 1.27 -13.70
N ALA A 2 -1.28 2.24 -13.17
CA ALA A 2 -1.45 3.68 -13.47
C ALA A 2 -1.35 4.02 -14.98
N LYS A 3 -0.46 3.34 -15.72
CA LYS A 3 -0.25 3.52 -17.16
C LYS A 3 -1.41 3.02 -18.05
N ASP A 4 -2.28 2.15 -17.53
CA ASP A 4 -3.26 1.37 -18.31
C ASP A 4 -4.71 1.91 -18.19
N ILE A 5 -4.88 3.09 -17.59
CA ILE A 5 -6.17 3.68 -17.19
C ILE A 5 -6.65 4.78 -18.16
N LYS A 6 -5.84 5.19 -19.14
CA LYS A 6 -6.20 6.28 -20.08
C LYS A 6 -7.57 6.03 -20.75
N GLY A 7 -8.51 6.98 -20.55
CA GLY A 7 -9.84 6.96 -21.15
C GLY A 7 -10.88 6.04 -20.50
N LYS A 8 -10.59 5.47 -19.32
CA LYS A 8 -11.54 4.63 -18.56
C LYS A 8 -12.33 5.46 -17.55
N LYS A 9 -13.53 4.98 -17.16
CA LYS A 9 -14.36 5.59 -16.11
C LYS A 9 -13.81 5.29 -14.72
N ASP A 10 -14.03 6.20 -13.78
CA ASP A 10 -13.65 6.08 -12.36
C ASP A 10 -14.05 4.74 -11.75
N ALA A 11 -15.28 4.28 -12.05
CA ALA A 11 -15.81 3.02 -11.54
C ALA A 11 -14.88 1.82 -11.84
N TYR A 12 -14.23 1.80 -13.00
CA TYR A 12 -13.28 0.74 -13.35
C TYR A 12 -12.03 0.77 -12.45
N LEU A 13 -11.52 1.97 -12.14
CA LEU A 13 -10.37 2.13 -11.25
C LEU A 13 -10.71 1.65 -9.84
N PHE A 14 -11.82 2.14 -9.27
CA PHE A 14 -12.21 1.78 -7.90
C PHE A 14 -12.62 0.31 -7.77
N ILE A 15 -13.28 -0.29 -8.76
CA ILE A 15 -13.54 -1.75 -8.76
C ILE A 15 -12.22 -2.52 -8.78
N LYS A 16 -11.23 -2.06 -9.56
CA LYS A 16 -9.93 -2.71 -9.60
C LYS A 16 -9.23 -2.62 -8.25
N ILE A 17 -9.14 -1.42 -7.66
CA ILE A 17 -8.53 -1.19 -6.35
C ILE A 17 -9.25 -1.99 -5.24
N SER A 18 -10.58 -1.98 -5.26
CA SER A 18 -11.42 -2.66 -4.24
C SER A 18 -11.58 -4.15 -4.49
N GLY A 19 -11.06 -4.69 -5.60
CA GLY A 19 -11.12 -6.12 -5.90
C GLY A 19 -10.22 -6.98 -5.00
N ASN A 20 -9.31 -6.35 -4.25
CA ASN A 20 -8.46 -7.00 -3.26
C ASN A 20 -8.35 -6.09 -2.02
N ASP A 21 -8.86 -6.55 -0.88
CA ASP A 21 -8.86 -5.81 0.38
C ASP A 21 -7.46 -5.33 0.79
N TYR A 22 -6.42 -6.12 0.50
CA TYR A 22 -5.03 -5.74 0.78
C TYR A 22 -4.55 -4.61 -0.13
N MET A 23 -4.96 -4.63 -1.41
CA MET A 23 -4.59 -3.56 -2.35
C MET A 23 -5.32 -2.25 -1.99
N TYR A 24 -6.60 -2.34 -1.65
CA TYR A 24 -7.36 -1.18 -1.17
C TYR A 24 -6.72 -0.58 0.08
N SER A 25 -6.41 -1.41 1.08
CA SER A 25 -5.76 -0.99 2.32
C SER A 25 -4.37 -0.38 2.06
N ALA A 26 -3.57 -0.98 1.18
CA ALA A 26 -2.24 -0.47 0.85
C ALA A 26 -2.29 0.88 0.13
N VAL A 27 -3.27 1.10 -0.75
CA VAL A 27 -3.45 2.39 -1.44
C VAL A 27 -3.82 3.49 -0.44
N ILE A 28 -4.75 3.21 0.48
CA ILE A 28 -5.14 4.14 1.53
C ILE A 28 -3.95 4.43 2.44
N GLU A 29 -3.26 3.38 2.90
CA GLU A 29 -2.11 3.52 3.77
C GLU A 29 -1.01 4.38 3.13
N CYS A 30 -0.70 4.16 1.85
CA CYS A 30 0.27 4.99 1.13
C CYS A 30 -0.14 6.45 1.08
N TYR A 31 -1.42 6.74 0.79
CA TYR A 31 -1.94 8.10 0.73
C TYR A 31 -1.87 8.79 2.09
N GLU A 32 -2.39 8.15 3.13
CA GLU A 32 -2.43 8.68 4.50
C GLU A 32 -1.02 8.88 5.07
N THR A 33 -0.12 7.91 4.86
CA THR A 33 1.26 7.99 5.35
C THR A 33 2.04 9.08 4.61
N LEU A 34 1.86 9.21 3.29
CA LEU A 34 2.49 10.28 2.52
C LEU A 34 2.02 11.65 3.01
N ARG A 35 0.71 11.81 3.23
CA ARG A 35 0.13 13.02 3.79
C ARG A 35 0.81 13.37 5.12
N ASP A 36 0.80 12.44 6.08
CA ASP A 36 1.42 12.63 7.40
C ASP A 36 2.90 13.04 7.33
N ILE A 37 3.67 12.43 6.43
CA ILE A 37 5.09 12.75 6.23
C ILE A 37 5.25 14.18 5.71
N LEU A 38 4.47 14.57 4.70
CA LEU A 38 4.52 15.92 4.13
C LEU A 38 4.11 16.99 5.15
N TYR A 39 3.05 16.76 5.94
CA TYR A 39 2.65 17.69 6.99
C TYR A 39 3.68 17.84 8.09
N GLY A 40 4.34 16.74 8.46
CA GLY A 40 5.43 16.80 9.44
C GLY A 40 6.61 17.59 8.87
N LEU A 41 7.01 17.30 7.64
CA LEU A 41 8.21 17.87 7.04
C LEU A 41 8.12 19.40 6.86
N LEU A 42 6.93 19.93 6.60
CA LEU A 42 6.70 21.36 6.44
C LEU A 42 6.54 22.03 7.81
N ASP A 43 7.22 23.16 8.03
CA ASP A 43 6.96 24.00 9.20
C ASP A 43 5.99 25.13 8.89
N ASP A 44 6.07 25.71 7.68
CA ASP A 44 5.25 26.85 7.26
C ASP A 44 3.76 26.50 7.09
N ASP A 45 2.89 27.35 7.64
CA ASP A 45 1.43 27.16 7.59
C ASP A 45 0.85 27.39 6.19
N GLY A 46 1.48 28.26 5.39
CA GLY A 46 1.12 28.47 3.99
C GLY A 46 1.42 27.24 3.15
N ASP A 47 2.60 26.65 3.30
CA ASP A 47 2.97 25.41 2.62
C ASP A 47 2.06 24.24 3.04
N LYS A 48 1.72 24.14 4.34
CA LYS A 48 0.73 23.16 4.85
C LYS A 48 -0.65 23.37 4.24
N ALA A 49 -1.08 24.62 4.04
CA ALA A 49 -2.38 24.93 3.44
C ALA A 49 -2.47 24.45 1.98
N ILE A 50 -1.36 24.47 1.23
CA ILE A 50 -1.32 23.92 -0.12
C ILE A 50 -1.54 22.40 -0.09
N VAL A 51 -0.84 21.69 0.80
CA VAL A 51 -1.02 20.23 0.97
C VAL A 51 -2.47 19.92 1.42
N ARG A 52 -3.06 20.71 2.33
CA ARG A 52 -4.48 20.63 2.71
C ARG A 52 -5.38 20.71 1.50
N GLN A 53 -5.18 21.72 0.65
CA GLN A 53 -6.03 21.95 -0.49
C GLN A 53 -5.93 20.82 -1.54
N ILE A 54 -4.74 20.27 -1.74
CA ILE A 54 -4.55 19.08 -2.61
C ILE A 54 -5.33 17.89 -2.05
N CYS A 55 -5.22 17.62 -0.74
CA CYS A 55 -5.98 16.53 -0.11
C CYS A 55 -7.49 16.72 -0.24
N LEU A 56 -7.99 17.94 0.00
CA LEU A 56 -9.42 18.26 -0.14
C LEU A 56 -9.91 18.05 -1.58
N GLU A 57 -9.12 18.43 -2.59
CA GLU A 57 -9.51 18.19 -3.99
C GLU A 57 -9.50 16.69 -4.33
N VAL A 58 -8.56 15.91 -3.79
CA VAL A 58 -8.55 14.45 -3.93
C VAL A 58 -9.83 13.86 -3.33
N GLU A 59 -10.18 14.22 -2.09
CA GLU A 59 -11.38 13.71 -1.42
C GLU A 59 -12.66 14.12 -2.18
N ALA A 60 -12.79 15.40 -2.54
CA ALA A 60 -13.95 15.92 -3.27
C ALA A 60 -14.12 15.26 -4.65
N SER A 61 -13.02 15.02 -5.37
CA SER A 61 -13.08 14.36 -6.70
C SER A 61 -13.46 12.88 -6.62
N ILE A 62 -13.07 12.18 -5.54
CA ILE A 62 -13.49 10.81 -5.26
C ILE A 62 -14.99 10.77 -4.95
N GLU A 63 -15.49 11.65 -4.07
CA GLU A 63 -16.91 11.72 -3.71
C GLU A 63 -17.80 12.05 -4.91
N GLN A 64 -17.35 12.99 -5.74
CA GLN A 64 -18.07 13.44 -6.94
C GLN A 64 -17.88 12.50 -8.15
N LYS A 65 -17.11 11.42 -8.01
CA LYS A 65 -16.85 10.41 -9.05
C LYS A 65 -16.28 11.01 -10.35
N ARG A 66 -15.40 12.01 -10.21
CA ARG A 66 -14.70 12.70 -11.31
C ARG A 66 -13.17 12.63 -11.19
N PHE A 67 -12.65 11.73 -10.36
CA PHE A 67 -11.24 11.56 -10.09
C PHE A 67 -10.37 11.39 -11.34
N LEU A 68 -10.77 10.58 -12.34
CA LEU A 68 -9.97 10.43 -13.57
C LEU A 68 -10.06 11.61 -14.54
N ASN A 69 -11.03 12.51 -14.34
CA ASN A 69 -11.12 13.77 -15.08
C ASN A 69 -10.18 14.81 -14.44
N ASP A 70 -10.12 14.82 -13.11
CA ASP A 70 -9.35 15.80 -12.36
C ASP A 70 -7.87 15.40 -12.20
N PHE A 71 -7.57 14.10 -12.18
CA PHE A 71 -6.24 13.55 -11.94
C PHE A 71 -5.73 12.65 -13.08
N GLN A 72 -4.60 13.02 -13.63
CA GLN A 72 -3.90 12.33 -14.73
C GLN A 72 -3.08 11.15 -14.21
N MET A 73 -3.71 9.97 -14.09
CA MET A 73 -3.07 8.74 -13.57
C MET A 73 -1.78 8.32 -14.28
N TRP A 74 -1.64 8.61 -15.58
CA TRP A 74 -0.48 8.19 -16.37
C TRP A 74 0.82 8.93 -16.00
N LYS A 75 0.71 10.06 -15.30
CA LYS A 75 1.83 10.85 -14.76
C LYS A 75 2.29 10.39 -13.38
N LEU A 76 1.50 9.59 -12.68
CA LEU A 76 1.84 9.07 -11.35
C LEU A 76 3.19 8.34 -11.26
N PRO A 77 3.64 7.55 -12.27
CA PRO A 77 4.96 6.93 -12.20
C PRO A 77 6.11 7.93 -12.08
N GLN A 78 5.97 9.13 -12.67
CA GLN A 78 6.97 10.20 -12.53
C GLN A 78 6.99 10.73 -11.10
N LEU A 79 5.81 10.91 -10.50
CA LEU A 79 5.66 11.27 -9.10
C LEU A 79 6.26 10.21 -8.17
N THR A 80 5.99 8.92 -8.41
CA THR A 80 6.53 7.82 -7.60
C THR A 80 8.05 7.81 -7.59
N ASN A 81 8.71 8.04 -8.74
CA ASN A 81 10.17 8.11 -8.81
C ASN A 81 10.73 9.28 -7.99
N LYS A 82 10.09 10.45 -8.03
CA LYS A 82 10.50 11.61 -7.24
C LYS A 82 10.26 11.38 -5.74
N LEU A 83 9.15 10.74 -5.37
CA LEU A 83 8.86 10.34 -3.99
C LEU A 83 9.87 9.32 -3.48
N GLU A 84 10.26 8.33 -4.28
CA GLU A 84 11.31 7.38 -3.93
C GLU A 84 12.64 8.10 -3.64
N LYS A 85 13.00 9.09 -4.48
CA LYS A 85 14.17 9.94 -4.25
C LYS A 85 14.06 10.71 -2.93
N LEU A 86 12.93 11.36 -2.65
CA LEU A 86 12.69 12.07 -1.38
C LEU A 86 12.84 11.15 -0.17
N LEU A 87 12.20 9.98 -0.20
CA LEU A 87 12.25 9.01 0.89
C LEU A 87 13.64 8.42 1.08
N SER A 88 14.40 8.24 -0.01
CA SER A 88 15.79 7.78 0.07
C SER A 88 16.69 8.82 0.75
N LEU A 89 16.53 10.10 0.37
CA LEU A 89 17.23 11.22 0.99
C LEU A 89 16.95 11.24 2.50
N LEU A 90 15.68 11.23 2.89
CA LEU A 90 15.22 11.29 4.30
C LEU A 90 15.70 10.13 5.18
N LYS A 91 16.18 9.04 4.59
CA LYS A 91 16.72 7.88 5.33
C LYS A 91 18.22 7.95 5.59
N SER A 92 18.95 8.73 4.81
CA SER A 92 20.42 8.72 4.87
C SER A 92 20.95 9.60 5.99
N ASP A 93 21.94 9.07 6.69
CA ASP A 93 22.73 9.82 7.68
C ASP A 93 23.75 10.68 6.93
N TYR A 94 23.65 12.00 7.06
CA TYR A 94 24.57 12.94 6.39
C TYR A 94 25.28 13.83 7.41
N ASP A 95 26.58 14.03 7.17
CA ASP A 95 27.44 14.91 7.98
C ASP A 95 27.26 16.40 7.65
N ASP A 96 26.71 16.75 6.47
CA ASP A 96 26.47 18.13 6.02
C ASP A 96 24.96 18.42 5.87
N ILE A 97 24.42 19.14 6.86
CA ILE A 97 22.99 19.41 7.01
C ILE A 97 22.49 20.42 5.95
N GLU A 98 23.31 21.39 5.53
CA GLU A 98 22.85 22.50 4.68
C GLU A 98 22.66 22.06 3.22
N ASN A 99 23.65 21.36 2.65
CA ASN A 99 23.55 20.83 1.29
C ASN A 99 22.41 19.80 1.18
N TYR A 100 22.28 18.96 2.21
CA TYR A 100 21.23 17.96 2.26
C TYR A 100 19.83 18.60 2.37
N LYS A 101 19.67 19.63 3.20
CA LYS A 101 18.43 20.41 3.29
C LYS A 101 18.05 21.02 1.94
N ALA A 102 19.00 21.61 1.22
CA ALA A 102 18.75 22.17 -0.11
C ALA A 102 18.29 21.09 -1.11
N GLN A 103 18.88 19.89 -1.06
CA GLN A 103 18.46 18.77 -1.90
C GLN A 103 17.03 18.30 -1.60
N ILE A 104 16.65 18.22 -0.32
CA ILE A 104 15.27 17.89 0.06
C ILE A 104 14.30 18.94 -0.45
N ILE A 105 14.61 20.23 -0.24
CA ILE A 105 13.78 21.36 -0.69
C ILE A 105 13.54 21.27 -2.19
N ASN A 106 14.61 21.09 -2.98
CA ASN A 106 14.51 20.98 -4.44
C ASN A 106 13.63 19.79 -4.86
N VAL A 107 13.80 18.62 -4.23
CA VAL A 107 12.99 17.44 -4.57
C VAL A 107 11.53 17.63 -4.14
N LEU A 108 11.28 18.30 -3.01
CA LEU A 108 9.94 18.60 -2.53
C LEU A 108 9.22 19.60 -3.44
N GLN A 109 9.89 20.67 -3.85
CA GLN A 109 9.37 21.64 -4.83
C GLN A 109 9.04 20.95 -6.16
N ASP A 110 9.96 20.12 -6.67
CA ASP A 110 9.75 19.28 -7.85
C ASP A 110 8.51 18.37 -7.73
N ILE A 111 8.29 17.77 -6.55
CA ILE A 111 7.12 16.92 -6.29
C ILE A 111 5.83 17.73 -6.34
N MET A 112 5.82 18.89 -5.68
CA MET A 112 4.65 19.76 -5.63
C MET A 112 4.33 20.34 -7.01
N GLU A 113 5.35 20.65 -7.81
CA GLU A 113 5.18 21.07 -9.20
C GLU A 113 4.57 19.95 -10.05
N VAL A 114 5.09 18.72 -9.97
CA VAL A 114 4.52 17.58 -10.69
C VAL A 114 3.07 17.32 -10.26
N ILE A 115 2.75 17.42 -8.97
CA ILE A 115 1.36 17.22 -8.51
C ILE A 115 0.45 18.30 -9.12
N THR A 116 0.85 19.57 -9.03
CA THR A 116 -0.03 20.70 -9.38
C THR A 116 -0.12 20.97 -10.89
N GLN A 117 0.93 20.69 -11.66
CA GLN A 117 0.97 20.97 -13.10
C GLN A 117 0.72 19.72 -13.96
N ASP A 118 1.28 18.56 -13.58
CA ASP A 118 1.24 17.36 -14.41
C ASP A 118 0.12 16.39 -13.99
N VAL A 119 -0.11 16.23 -12.69
CA VAL A 119 -1.07 15.25 -12.17
C VAL A 119 -2.46 15.87 -12.05
N MET A 120 -2.60 17.09 -11.55
CA MET A 120 -3.89 17.77 -11.38
C MET A 120 -4.24 18.65 -12.58
N THR A 121 -5.45 18.50 -13.12
CA THR A 121 -5.92 19.33 -14.25
C THR A 121 -6.13 20.80 -13.82
N ASN A 122 -6.59 21.04 -12.58
CA ASN A 122 -6.86 22.36 -12.02
C ASN A 122 -5.86 22.78 -10.91
N GLY A 123 -4.70 22.12 -10.81
CA GLY A 123 -3.76 22.35 -9.69
C GLY A 123 -3.15 23.75 -9.66
N HIS A 124 -3.06 24.43 -10.81
CA HIS A 124 -2.61 25.82 -10.92
C HIS A 124 -3.49 26.80 -10.11
N ILE A 125 -4.78 26.52 -9.94
CA ILE A 125 -5.72 27.35 -9.16
C ILE A 125 -5.34 27.33 -7.67
N ILE A 126 -4.88 26.19 -7.16
CA ILE A 126 -4.47 26.02 -5.75
C ILE A 126 -3.23 26.88 -5.46
N LEU A 127 -2.29 26.93 -6.40
CA LEU A 127 -1.10 27.78 -6.29
C LEU A 127 -1.46 29.28 -6.39
N GLN A 128 -2.37 29.64 -7.28
CA GLN A 128 -2.83 31.03 -7.45
C GLN A 128 -3.61 31.56 -6.25
N ASN A 129 -4.51 30.77 -5.67
CA ASN A 129 -5.28 31.17 -4.49
C ASN A 129 -4.40 31.35 -3.25
N SER A 130 -3.33 30.56 -3.14
CA SER A 130 -2.32 30.74 -2.08
C SER A 130 -1.44 31.98 -2.28
N HIS A 131 -1.34 32.51 -3.51
CA HIS A 131 -0.65 33.79 -3.77
C HIS A 131 -1.49 35.01 -3.34
N GLN A 132 -2.82 34.94 -3.33
CA GLN A 132 -3.66 36.07 -2.94
C GLN A 132 -3.59 36.38 -1.43
N HIS A 133 -3.21 35.41 -0.59
CA HIS A 133 -3.04 35.60 0.85
C HIS A 133 -1.63 36.06 1.28
N MET A 134 -0.65 36.10 0.37
CA MET A 134 0.75 36.49 0.66
C MET A 134 1.15 37.78 -0.07
N GLN A 135 0.41 38.88 0.11
CA GLN A 135 0.85 40.19 -0.40
C GLN A 135 1.96 40.87 0.44
N ASP A 136 2.33 40.34 1.61
CA ASP A 136 3.27 41.01 2.54
C ASP A 136 4.68 40.42 2.66
N ASN A 137 5.03 39.32 1.99
CA ASN A 137 6.40 38.78 2.02
C ASN A 137 6.89 38.41 0.61
N GLN A 138 7.42 39.40 -0.10
CA GLN A 138 7.74 39.31 -1.53
C GLN A 138 8.94 38.41 -1.90
N ASN A 139 9.57 37.64 -1.00
CA ASN A 139 10.80 36.91 -1.33
C ASN A 139 11.04 35.56 -0.61
N GLU A 140 10.09 35.02 0.16
CA GLU A 140 10.28 33.65 0.68
C GLU A 140 9.78 32.66 -0.38
N GLU A 141 10.73 31.97 -1.04
CA GLU A 141 10.37 30.88 -1.96
C GLU A 141 9.67 29.75 -1.17
N ARG A 142 8.66 29.11 -1.78
CA ARG A 142 7.83 28.09 -1.12
C ARG A 142 8.63 26.86 -0.71
N PHE A 143 8.18 26.16 0.32
CA PHE A 143 8.72 24.86 0.78
C PHE A 143 10.17 24.89 1.30
N GLN A 144 10.69 26.05 1.73
CA GLN A 144 12.04 26.18 2.28
C GLN A 144 12.13 25.87 3.79
N LYS A 145 11.05 26.11 4.55
CA LYS A 145 11.01 25.92 6.01
C LYS A 145 10.64 24.48 6.35
N LEU A 146 11.67 23.65 6.54
CA LEU A 146 11.52 22.22 6.83
C LEU A 146 11.90 21.84 8.26
N ASN A 147 11.09 20.96 8.85
CA ASN A 147 11.33 20.35 10.15
C ASN A 147 12.18 19.08 10.04
N LEU A 148 13.50 19.23 10.04
CA LEU A 148 14.42 18.09 9.94
C LEU A 148 14.61 17.33 11.26
N ASP A 149 14.19 17.91 12.40
CA ASP A 149 14.26 17.24 13.71
C ASP A 149 13.36 16.00 13.78
N LEU A 150 12.39 15.88 12.88
CA LEU A 150 11.56 14.69 12.73
C LEU A 150 12.33 13.42 12.35
N THR A 151 13.49 13.56 11.71
CA THR A 151 14.35 12.40 11.40
C THR A 151 14.88 11.72 12.67
N LYS A 152 14.93 12.43 13.80
CA LYS A 152 15.28 11.88 15.12
C LYS A 152 14.10 11.16 15.77
N ASN A 153 12.87 11.40 15.32
CA ASN A 153 11.68 10.75 15.86
C ASN A 153 11.52 9.35 15.26
N ARG A 154 11.73 8.34 16.10
CA ARG A 154 11.61 6.92 15.73
C ARG A 154 10.27 6.57 15.08
N ALA A 155 9.15 7.04 15.62
CA ALA A 155 7.83 6.70 15.09
C ALA A 155 7.59 7.30 13.70
N TRP A 156 8.10 8.50 13.46
CA TRP A 156 8.04 9.14 12.15
C TRP A 156 8.95 8.42 11.15
N MET A 157 10.16 8.05 11.56
CA MET A 157 11.08 7.25 10.73
C MET A 157 10.52 5.87 10.38
N GLU A 158 9.81 5.20 11.30
CA GLU A 158 9.15 3.92 11.03
C GLU A 158 8.06 4.06 9.95
N LYS A 159 7.25 5.13 10.02
CA LYS A 159 6.28 5.47 8.95
C LYS A 159 6.97 5.69 7.61
N LEU A 160 8.08 6.42 7.60
CA LEU A 160 8.85 6.70 6.38
C LEU A 160 9.43 5.43 5.76
N VAL A 161 10.06 4.58 6.60
CA VAL A 161 10.60 3.29 6.16
C VAL A 161 9.50 2.41 5.60
N ARG A 162 8.33 2.36 6.24
CA ARG A 162 7.17 1.60 5.79
C ARG A 162 6.63 2.09 4.46
N LEU A 163 6.45 3.40 4.29
CA LEU A 163 6.00 3.98 3.01
C LEU A 163 6.99 3.67 1.89
N HIS A 164 8.28 3.81 2.15
CA HIS A 164 9.30 3.49 1.17
C HIS A 164 9.23 2.03 0.74
N LEU A 165 9.07 1.09 1.69
CA LEU A 165 8.89 -0.33 1.36
C LEU A 165 7.64 -0.56 0.50
N LEU A 166 6.50 0.06 0.83
CA LEU A 166 5.27 -0.09 0.04
C LEU A 166 5.42 0.43 -1.40
N LEU A 167 6.21 1.49 -1.61
CA LEU A 167 6.42 2.09 -2.93
C LEU A 167 7.51 1.39 -3.76
N THR A 168 8.57 0.87 -3.11
CA THR A 168 9.76 0.33 -3.81
C THR A 168 9.81 -1.18 -3.88
N VAL A 169 9.04 -1.90 -3.05
CA VAL A 169 8.94 -3.36 -3.16
C VAL A 169 8.22 -3.69 -4.46
N LYS A 170 9.02 -3.92 -5.51
CA LYS A 170 8.57 -4.50 -6.76
C LYS A 170 8.15 -5.92 -6.43
N GLU A 171 6.87 -6.24 -6.61
CA GLU A 171 6.32 -7.59 -6.53
C GLU A 171 6.96 -8.47 -7.61
N SER A 172 8.22 -8.86 -7.42
CA SER A 172 8.81 -9.91 -8.21
C SER A 172 8.41 -11.23 -7.59
N ALA A 173 7.74 -12.07 -8.37
CA ALA A 173 7.53 -13.48 -8.04
C ALA A 173 8.86 -14.24 -7.78
N ILE A 174 10.01 -13.60 -8.02
CA ILE A 174 11.36 -14.03 -7.67
C ILE A 174 11.50 -14.23 -6.15
N ASN A 175 10.81 -13.43 -5.33
CA ASN A 175 10.85 -13.55 -3.87
C ASN A 175 9.96 -14.69 -3.33
N VAL A 176 9.18 -15.35 -4.20
CA VAL A 176 8.42 -16.55 -3.83
C VAL A 176 9.33 -17.75 -4.00
N PRO A 177 9.56 -18.57 -2.96
CA PRO A 177 10.39 -19.76 -3.09
C PRO A 177 9.88 -20.68 -4.20
N MET A 178 10.77 -21.08 -5.11
CA MET A 178 10.44 -22.04 -6.17
C MET A 178 10.06 -23.41 -5.59
N ASN A 179 10.58 -23.76 -4.41
CA ASN A 179 10.25 -25.00 -3.72
C ASN A 179 8.81 -24.93 -3.17
N LEU A 180 7.97 -25.85 -3.65
CA LEU A 180 6.57 -25.97 -3.24
C LEU A 180 6.40 -26.22 -1.73
N ASP A 181 7.30 -26.94 -1.08
CA ASP A 181 7.24 -27.18 0.37
C ASP A 181 7.58 -25.92 1.16
N ALA A 182 8.61 -25.17 0.74
CA ALA A 182 8.93 -23.89 1.35
C ALA A 182 7.76 -22.90 1.22
N ARG A 183 7.12 -22.84 0.05
CA ARG A 183 5.91 -22.05 -0.17
C ARG A 183 4.78 -22.48 0.76
N ARG A 184 4.50 -23.78 0.88
CA ARG A 184 3.48 -24.32 1.79
C ARG A 184 3.78 -23.98 3.25
N ARG A 185 5.02 -24.10 3.70
CA ARG A 185 5.43 -23.79 5.08
C ARG A 185 5.29 -22.31 5.39
N ILE A 186 5.69 -21.43 4.47
CA ILE A 186 5.52 -19.98 4.63
C ILE A 186 4.04 -19.63 4.66
N THR A 187 3.23 -20.15 3.73
CA THR A 187 1.78 -19.92 3.73
C THR A 187 1.13 -20.44 5.02
N PHE A 188 1.54 -21.60 5.52
CA PHE A 188 1.05 -22.14 6.78
C PHE A 188 1.41 -21.25 7.96
N PHE A 189 2.65 -20.75 8.01
CA PHE A 189 3.12 -19.82 9.03
C PHE A 189 2.37 -18.49 8.98
N THR A 190 2.26 -17.86 7.80
CA THR A 190 1.56 -16.59 7.63
C THR A 190 0.08 -16.73 7.99
N ASN A 191 -0.58 -17.79 7.55
CA ASN A 191 -1.96 -18.05 7.95
C ASN A 191 -2.04 -18.21 9.47
N SER A 192 -1.13 -18.98 10.09
CA SER A 192 -1.13 -19.18 11.54
C SER A 192 -0.93 -17.87 12.35
N LEU A 193 -0.19 -16.88 11.82
CA LEU A 193 -0.02 -15.58 12.48
C LEU A 193 -1.33 -14.77 12.56
N PHE A 194 -2.19 -14.89 11.56
CA PHE A 194 -3.46 -14.15 11.47
C PHE A 194 -4.69 -14.99 11.83
N MET A 195 -4.50 -16.26 12.17
CA MET A 195 -5.59 -17.11 12.63
C MET A 195 -5.88 -16.82 14.10
N ASN A 196 -7.15 -16.57 14.39
CA ASN A 196 -7.64 -16.57 15.77
C ASN A 196 -7.52 -18.00 16.31
N MET A 197 -6.45 -18.25 17.09
CA MET A 197 -6.22 -19.56 17.68
C MET A 197 -7.27 -19.80 18.76
N PRO A 198 -8.17 -20.80 18.62
CA PRO A 198 -9.15 -21.09 19.63
C PRO A 198 -8.45 -21.54 20.91
N SER A 199 -9.05 -21.19 22.06
CA SER A 199 -8.49 -21.57 23.36
C SER A 199 -8.35 -23.09 23.45
N ALA A 200 -7.20 -23.55 23.93
CA ALA A 200 -6.88 -24.97 23.96
C ALA A 200 -7.94 -25.73 24.78
N PRO A 201 -8.50 -26.85 24.25
CA PRO A 201 -9.45 -27.64 25.01
C PRO A 201 -8.78 -28.20 26.27
N LYS A 202 -9.55 -28.38 27.35
CA LYS A 202 -9.05 -28.99 28.59
C LYS A 202 -8.39 -30.34 28.29
N VAL A 203 -7.28 -30.66 28.94
CA VAL A 203 -6.46 -31.88 28.69
C VAL A 203 -7.30 -33.17 28.65
N ARG A 204 -8.32 -33.28 29.51
CA ARG A 204 -9.27 -34.41 29.54
C ARG A 204 -10.11 -34.60 28.27
N ASN A 205 -10.26 -33.54 27.47
CA ASN A 205 -10.95 -33.52 26.18
C ASN A 205 -9.98 -33.65 25.01
N MET A 206 -8.66 -33.63 25.24
CA MET A 206 -7.68 -33.88 24.21
C MET A 206 -7.67 -35.38 23.92
N LEU A 207 -8.28 -35.78 22.81
CA LEU A 207 -8.08 -37.12 22.27
C LEU A 207 -6.61 -37.26 21.85
N SER A 208 -6.00 -38.40 22.22
CA SER A 208 -4.65 -38.76 21.80
C SER A 208 -4.45 -38.50 20.31
N PHE A 209 -3.39 -37.79 19.94
CA PHE A 209 -3.04 -37.48 18.56
C PHE A 209 -2.94 -38.76 17.69
N ARG A 210 -2.60 -39.90 18.31
CA ARG A 210 -2.63 -41.23 17.67
C ARG A 210 -4.05 -41.66 17.33
N GLY A 211 -5.03 -41.44 18.21
CA GLY A 211 -6.42 -41.80 18.00
C GLY A 211 -7.11 -40.99 16.90
N GLN A 212 -6.83 -39.68 16.80
CA GLN A 212 -7.36 -38.86 15.69
C GLN A 212 -6.74 -39.22 14.35
N THR A 213 -5.43 -39.48 14.32
CA THR A 213 -4.74 -39.95 13.11
C THR A 213 -5.29 -41.31 12.68
N LEU A 214 -5.45 -42.26 13.62
CA LEU A 214 -6.05 -43.56 13.34
C LEU A 214 -7.49 -43.42 12.83
N PHE A 215 -8.32 -42.58 13.46
CA PHE A 215 -9.70 -42.37 13.04
C PHE A 215 -9.80 -41.78 11.63
N ARG A 216 -8.97 -40.77 11.30
CA ARG A 216 -8.95 -40.18 9.96
C ARG A 216 -8.44 -41.16 8.90
N THR A 217 -7.43 -41.98 9.23
CA THR A 217 -6.90 -43.02 8.34
C THR A 217 -7.92 -44.15 8.12
N VAL A 218 -8.52 -44.68 9.19
CA VAL A 218 -9.55 -45.73 9.10
C VAL A 218 -10.78 -45.22 8.35
N ARG A 219 -11.23 -43.99 8.62
CA ARG A 219 -12.34 -43.37 7.88
C ARG A 219 -12.00 -43.17 6.41
N GLY A 220 -10.77 -42.74 6.08
CA GLY A 220 -10.27 -42.66 4.71
C GLY A 220 -10.28 -44.01 4.00
N MET A 221 -9.80 -45.07 4.67
CA MET A 221 -9.79 -46.45 4.16
C MET A 221 -11.20 -47.02 3.97
N MET A 222 -12.17 -46.65 4.81
CA MET A 222 -13.57 -47.07 4.65
C MET A 222 -14.21 -46.50 3.38
N TYR A 223 -13.85 -45.29 2.94
CA TYR A 223 -14.33 -44.75 1.66
C TYR A 223 -13.82 -45.57 0.47
N TYR A 224 -12.57 -46.07 0.52
CA TYR A 224 -12.05 -46.97 -0.51
C TYR A 224 -12.75 -48.32 -0.52
N LYS A 225 -13.06 -48.88 0.66
CA LYS A 225 -13.84 -50.12 0.75
C LYS A 225 -15.24 -49.96 0.14
N GLN A 226 -15.97 -48.90 0.51
CA GLN A 226 -17.29 -48.63 -0.05
C GLN A 226 -17.25 -48.38 -1.56
N ALA A 227 -16.20 -47.69 -2.06
CA ALA A 227 -16.00 -47.48 -3.49
C ALA A 227 -15.71 -48.80 -4.24
N LEU A 228 -14.91 -49.70 -3.66
CA LEU A 228 -14.62 -51.02 -4.24
C LEU A 228 -15.84 -51.95 -4.21
N GLU A 229 -16.66 -51.89 -3.15
CA GLU A 229 -17.93 -52.63 -3.08
C GLU A 229 -18.92 -52.13 -4.14
N LEU A 230 -19.00 -50.81 -4.34
CA LEU A 230 -19.82 -50.21 -5.40
C LEU A 230 -19.29 -50.58 -6.81
N GLN A 231 -17.97 -50.56 -7.01
CA GLN A 231 -17.35 -51.01 -8.26
C GLN A 231 -17.67 -52.47 -8.56
N CYS A 232 -17.51 -53.38 -7.58
CA CYS A 232 -17.90 -54.79 -7.73
C CYS A 232 -19.38 -54.97 -8.05
N PHE A 233 -20.26 -54.16 -7.46
CA PHE A 233 -21.69 -54.22 -7.75
C PHE A 233 -21.99 -53.78 -9.20
N LEU A 234 -21.30 -52.75 -9.70
CA LEU A 234 -21.43 -52.27 -11.06
C LEU A 234 -20.87 -53.28 -12.07
N ASP A 235 -19.70 -53.87 -11.81
CA ASP A 235 -19.10 -54.88 -12.68
C ASP A 235 -19.99 -56.15 -12.77
N MET A 236 -20.67 -56.54 -11.68
CA MET A 236 -21.62 -57.66 -11.70
C MET A 236 -22.97 -57.34 -12.38
N ALA A 237 -23.27 -56.05 -12.59
CA ALA A 237 -24.48 -55.62 -13.28
C ALA A 237 -24.29 -55.53 -14.81
N GLU A 238 -23.05 -55.50 -15.31
CA GLU A 238 -22.72 -55.44 -16.74
C GLU A 238 -22.68 -56.82 -17.44
N ASP A 239 -22.66 -57.92 -16.68
CA ASP A 239 -22.65 -59.30 -17.21
C ASP A 239 -24.06 -59.93 -17.39
N ARG A 240 -25.09 -59.14 -17.72
CA ARG A 240 -26.44 -59.63 -18.09
C ARG A 240 -27.00 -58.99 -19.35
#